data_AF-A0A2N2PEZ0-F1
#
_entry.id   AF-A0A2N2PEZ0-F1
#
_cell.length_a   1.000
_cell.length_b   1.000
_cell.length_c   1.000
_cell.angle_alpha   90.00
_cell.angle_beta   90.00
_cell.angle_gamma   90.00
#
_symmetry.space_group_name_H-M   'P 1'
#
loop_
_entity.id
_entity.type
_entity.pdbx_description
1 polymer ?
#
loop_
_entity_poly.entity_id
_entity_poly.type
_entity_poly.pdbx_seq_one_letter_code
_entity_poly.pdbx_strand_id
1 'polypeptide(L)'
;MGFLGSSVPVASQRSIYLQEQNYQSHGLAVSRIITKYLGEVMRTILTALIILIVYAGMMTGGCSRRPDLNASTHDDTLITRTGRYRLSSGGCIEAYIVPNKIIEFKLVDAQGVTELKSAEGASALHRWTLYWEAKTNRLWFQSSDMGTTVWSKDSNGDYAMEWVGNRLKIVSEMPEVFFNILSSGTQRDWAPLRKPAP
;
A
#
# COMPACT_ATOMS: atom_id res chain seq x y z
N MET A 1 10.30 -86.59 45.94
CA MET A 1 9.78 -85.25 45.59
C MET A 1 9.75 -84.41 46.84
N GLY A 2 10.76 -83.55 47.05
CA GLY A 2 10.82 -82.63 48.18
C GLY A 2 10.99 -81.22 47.64
N PHE A 3 9.96 -80.39 47.79
CA PHE A 3 10.04 -78.96 47.49
C PHE A 3 10.79 -78.26 48.63
N LEU A 4 12.03 -77.85 48.38
CA LEU A 4 12.76 -76.94 49.25
C LEU A 4 12.21 -75.52 49.03
N GLY A 5 11.40 -75.07 49.98
CA GLY A 5 10.93 -73.68 50.04
C GLY A 5 12.05 -72.78 50.56
N SER A 6 12.68 -72.02 49.66
CA SER A 6 13.61 -70.96 50.03
C SER A 6 12.85 -69.76 50.60
N SER A 7 12.87 -69.60 51.92
CA SER A 7 12.36 -68.41 52.60
C SER A 7 13.29 -67.22 52.33
N VAL A 8 12.85 -66.26 51.52
CA VAL A 8 13.57 -65.00 51.33
C VAL A 8 13.53 -64.21 52.65
N PRO A 9 14.67 -63.70 53.15
CA PRO A 9 14.72 -62.98 54.42
C PRO A 9 13.89 -61.68 54.35
N VAL A 10 12.98 -61.52 55.32
CA VAL A 10 12.02 -60.40 55.44
C VAL A 10 12.70 -59.01 55.42
N ALA A 11 13.96 -58.90 55.84
CA ALA A 11 14.75 -57.67 55.77
C ALA A 11 14.97 -57.17 54.32
N SER A 12 15.03 -58.08 53.34
CA SER A 12 15.24 -57.76 51.92
C SER A 12 13.99 -57.19 51.24
N GLN A 13 12.78 -57.52 51.72
CA GLN A 13 11.55 -57.01 51.12
C GLN A 13 11.30 -55.55 51.50
N ARG A 14 11.69 -55.15 52.72
CA ARG A 14 11.53 -53.77 53.20
C ARG A 14 12.45 -52.79 52.47
N SER A 15 13.69 -53.19 52.13
CA SER A 15 14.62 -52.33 51.37
C SER A 15 14.15 -52.10 49.94
N ILE A 16 13.60 -53.12 49.27
CA ILE A 16 13.07 -53.02 47.91
C ILE A 16 11.86 -52.07 47.89
N TYR A 17 10.94 -52.22 48.85
CA TYR A 17 9.75 -51.36 48.94
C TYR A 17 10.09 -49.88 49.18
N LEU A 18 11.06 -49.59 50.06
CA LEU A 18 11.50 -48.22 50.32
C LEU A 18 12.24 -47.61 49.11
N GLN A 19 12.98 -48.42 48.36
CA GLN A 19 13.63 -47.98 47.12
C GLN A 19 12.58 -47.62 46.06
N GLU A 20 11.56 -48.46 45.85
CA GLU A 20 10.47 -48.17 44.90
C GLU A 20 9.67 -46.91 45.26
N GLN A 21 9.35 -46.71 46.55
CA GLN A 21 8.69 -45.48 47.00
C GLN A 21 9.54 -44.23 46.74
N ASN A 22 10.85 -44.33 46.90
CA ASN A 22 11.76 -43.21 46.63
C ASN A 22 11.86 -42.91 45.12
N TYR A 23 11.90 -43.93 44.27
CA TYR A 23 11.86 -43.73 42.81
C TYR A 23 10.55 -43.08 42.35
N GLN A 24 9.41 -43.48 42.91
CA GLN A 24 8.12 -42.88 42.57
C GLN A 24 8.00 -41.43 43.04
N SER A 25 8.50 -41.09 44.24
CA SER A 25 8.46 -39.72 44.75
C SER A 25 9.36 -38.78 43.94
N HIS A 26 10.55 -39.23 43.55
CA HIS A 26 11.44 -38.47 42.67
C HIS A 26 10.87 -38.31 41.26
N GLY A 27 10.25 -39.35 40.70
CA GLY A 27 9.59 -39.27 39.39
C GLY A 27 8.46 -38.24 39.33
N LEU A 28 7.63 -38.18 40.37
CA LEU A 28 6.56 -37.19 40.48
C LEU A 28 7.08 -35.77 40.64
N ALA A 29 8.16 -35.57 41.41
CA ALA A 29 8.78 -34.26 41.58
C ALA A 29 9.37 -33.73 40.25
N VAL A 30 10.08 -34.58 39.51
CA VAL A 30 10.66 -34.22 38.21
C VAL A 30 9.58 -33.91 37.17
N SER A 31 8.52 -34.72 37.12
CA SER A 31 7.38 -34.48 36.22
C SER A 31 6.68 -33.14 36.48
N ARG A 32 6.52 -32.75 37.76
CA ARG A 32 5.95 -31.44 38.13
C ARG A 32 6.84 -30.26 37.72
N ILE A 33 8.15 -30.42 37.82
CA ILE A 33 9.10 -29.38 37.38
C ILE A 33 9.04 -29.22 35.86
N ILE A 34 9.08 -30.33 35.11
CA ILE A 34 9.04 -30.31 33.64
C ILE A 34 7.72 -29.69 33.14
N THR A 35 6.59 -30.08 33.71
CA THR A 35 5.27 -29.53 33.31
C THR A 35 5.13 -28.04 33.62
N LYS A 36 5.71 -27.56 34.74
CA LYS A 36 5.75 -26.12 35.05
C LYS A 36 6.60 -25.34 34.03
N TYR A 37 7.81 -25.82 33.74
CA TYR A 37 8.70 -25.16 32.77
C TYR A 37 8.10 -25.13 31.36
N LEU A 38 7.51 -26.25 30.90
CA LEU A 38 6.83 -26.30 29.61
C LEU A 38 5.65 -25.32 29.55
N GLY A 39 4.90 -25.17 30.65
CA GLY A 39 3.82 -24.20 30.74
C GLY A 39 4.26 -22.75 30.62
N GLU A 40 5.38 -22.38 31.25
CA GLU A 40 5.95 -21.02 31.17
C GLU A 40 6.48 -20.72 29.77
N VAL A 41 7.22 -21.65 29.16
CA VAL A 41 7.74 -21.51 27.79
C VAL A 41 6.61 -21.35 26.78
N MET A 42 5.56 -22.17 26.89
CA MET A 42 4.38 -22.09 25.99
C MET A 42 3.65 -20.75 26.11
N ARG A 43 3.54 -20.18 27.33
CA ARG A 43 2.94 -18.85 27.53
C ARG A 43 3.75 -17.77 26.84
N THR A 44 5.08 -17.78 26.99
CA THR A 44 5.96 -16.78 26.36
C THR A 44 5.87 -16.84 24.83
N ILE A 45 5.87 -18.03 24.24
CA ILE A 45 5.73 -18.22 22.78
C ILE A 45 4.37 -17.68 22.29
N LEU A 46 3.29 -17.99 23.00
CA LEU A 46 1.95 -17.53 22.65
C LEU A 46 1.84 -16.00 22.70
N THR A 47 2.40 -15.37 23.74
CA THR A 47 2.40 -13.90 23.86
C THR A 47 3.20 -13.25 22.73
N ALA A 48 4.36 -13.80 22.37
CA ALA A 48 5.17 -13.29 21.26
C ALA A 48 4.42 -13.38 19.91
N LEU A 49 3.71 -14.49 19.66
CA LEU A 49 2.88 -14.66 18.46
C LEU A 49 1.74 -13.66 18.39
N ILE A 50 1.04 -13.42 19.50
CA ILE A 50 -0.05 -12.42 19.56
C ILE A 50 0.49 -11.02 19.24
N ILE A 51 1.62 -10.63 19.84
CA ILE A 51 2.26 -9.33 19.56
C ILE A 51 2.63 -9.22 18.09
N LEU A 52 3.19 -10.28 17.49
CA LEU A 52 3.57 -10.29 16.08
C LEU A 52 2.35 -10.17 15.15
N ILE A 53 1.23 -10.84 15.48
CA ILE A 53 -0.03 -10.73 14.73
C ILE A 53 -0.61 -9.32 14.84
N VAL A 54 -0.63 -8.73 16.04
CA VAL A 54 -1.10 -7.35 16.24
C VAL A 54 -0.21 -6.38 15.48
N TYR A 55 1.11 -6.54 15.55
CA TYR A 55 2.07 -5.71 14.82
C TYR A 55 1.89 -5.82 13.31
N ALA A 56 1.75 -7.04 12.77
CA ALA A 56 1.45 -7.26 11.37
C ALA A 56 0.12 -6.61 10.98
N GLY A 57 -0.93 -6.76 11.81
CA GLY A 57 -2.24 -6.14 11.62
C GLY A 57 -2.19 -4.61 11.60
N MET A 58 -1.37 -3.97 12.44
CA MET A 58 -1.17 -2.53 12.44
C MET A 58 -0.40 -2.05 11.20
N MET A 59 0.60 -2.82 10.74
CA MET A 59 1.36 -2.49 9.53
C MET A 59 0.55 -2.72 8.25
N THR A 60 -0.35 -3.70 8.21
CA THR A 60 -1.29 -3.90 7.10
C THR A 60 -2.55 -3.01 7.19
N GLY A 61 -2.87 -2.53 8.40
CA GLY A 61 -4.02 -1.67 8.69
C GLY A 61 -3.85 -0.21 8.29
N GLY A 62 -2.67 0.17 7.79
CA GLY A 62 -2.43 1.41 7.05
C GLY A 62 -3.09 1.40 5.67
N CYS A 63 -4.28 0.79 5.52
CA CYS A 63 -5.19 1.15 4.46
C CYS A 63 -5.49 2.63 4.65
N SER A 64 -4.80 3.46 3.86
CA SER A 64 -5.20 4.83 3.58
C SER A 64 -6.72 4.86 3.59
N ARG A 65 -7.31 5.71 4.44
CA ARG A 65 -8.70 6.14 4.24
C ARG A 65 -8.75 6.62 2.80
N ARG A 66 -9.11 5.71 1.88
CA ARG A 66 -9.45 6.06 0.51
C ARG A 66 -10.70 6.88 0.74
N PRO A 67 -10.68 8.19 0.45
CA PRO A 67 -11.94 8.87 0.31
C PRO A 67 -12.63 8.12 -0.83
N ASP A 68 -13.61 7.28 -0.50
CA ASP A 68 -14.72 6.99 -1.40
C ASP A 68 -15.45 8.33 -1.57
N LEU A 69 -14.81 9.21 -2.35
CA LEU A 69 -15.48 10.35 -2.94
C LEU A 69 -16.51 9.72 -3.85
N ASN A 70 -17.76 9.79 -3.39
CA ASN A 70 -18.97 9.38 -4.09
C ASN A 70 -18.77 9.48 -5.60
N ALA A 71 -19.01 8.36 -6.27
CA ALA A 71 -18.72 8.11 -7.68
C ALA A 71 -19.49 9.05 -8.62
N SER A 72 -19.08 10.31 -8.69
CA SER A 72 -19.31 11.14 -9.86
C SER A 72 -18.33 10.69 -10.93
N THR A 73 -18.85 10.34 -12.10
CA THR A 73 -18.04 10.16 -13.30
C THR A 73 -17.38 11.49 -13.66
N HIS A 74 -16.07 11.49 -13.84
CA HIS A 74 -15.24 12.69 -13.92
C HIS A 74 -14.65 12.92 -15.30
N ASP A 75 -15.51 12.95 -16.31
CA ASP A 75 -15.09 13.42 -17.63
C ASP A 75 -14.80 14.91 -17.55
N ASP A 76 -13.75 15.36 -18.24
CA ASP A 76 -13.38 16.78 -18.33
C ASP A 76 -13.27 17.46 -16.96
N THR A 77 -12.71 16.72 -15.99
CA THR A 77 -12.67 17.13 -14.58
C THR A 77 -11.28 17.57 -14.14
N LEU A 78 -11.26 18.64 -13.35
CA LEU A 78 -10.10 19.12 -12.61
C LEU A 78 -9.89 18.32 -11.32
N ILE A 79 -8.73 17.70 -11.18
CA ILE A 79 -8.32 16.91 -10.03
C ILE A 79 -7.22 17.67 -9.27
N THR A 80 -7.56 18.17 -8.08
CA THR A 80 -6.66 18.97 -7.23
C THR A 80 -6.37 18.32 -5.87
N ARG A 81 -6.86 17.09 -5.67
CA ARG A 81 -6.73 16.34 -4.43
C ARG A 81 -6.33 14.90 -4.74
N THR A 82 -5.72 14.24 -3.78
CA THR A 82 -5.43 12.81 -3.87
C THR A 82 -6.73 12.01 -3.79
N GLY A 83 -6.81 10.92 -4.55
CA GLY A 83 -7.97 10.07 -4.59
C GLY A 83 -7.98 9.17 -5.82
N ARG A 84 -9.08 8.45 -5.99
CA ARG A 84 -9.37 7.65 -7.18
C ARG A 84 -10.58 8.24 -7.88
N TYR A 85 -10.40 8.61 -9.14
CA TYR A 85 -11.37 9.33 -9.96
C TYR A 85 -11.82 8.43 -11.10
N ARG A 86 -13.09 8.03 -11.12
CA ARG A 86 -13.65 7.17 -12.17
C ARG A 86 -13.93 7.99 -13.42
N LEU A 87 -13.55 7.44 -14.58
CA LEU A 87 -13.80 8.00 -15.90
C LEU A 87 -15.03 7.33 -16.52
N SER A 88 -15.70 7.99 -17.48
CA SER A 88 -16.86 7.38 -18.16
C SER A 88 -16.50 6.16 -18.99
N SER A 89 -15.25 6.05 -19.43
CA SER A 89 -14.71 4.87 -20.13
C SER A 89 -14.66 3.62 -19.27
N GLY A 90 -14.91 3.72 -17.96
CA GLY A 90 -14.79 2.62 -16.99
C GLY A 90 -13.41 2.55 -16.32
N GLY A 91 -12.42 3.26 -16.85
CA GLY A 91 -11.11 3.41 -16.21
C GLY A 91 -11.13 4.37 -15.02
N CYS A 92 -9.95 4.61 -14.45
CA CYS A 92 -9.77 5.60 -13.39
C CYS A 92 -8.39 6.24 -13.37
N ILE A 93 -8.35 7.47 -12.86
CA ILE A 93 -7.11 8.15 -12.47
C ILE A 93 -6.93 7.98 -10.97
N GLU A 94 -5.77 7.49 -10.54
CA GLU A 94 -5.39 7.44 -9.14
C GLU A 94 -4.29 8.48 -8.90
N ALA A 95 -4.55 9.47 -8.05
CA ALA A 95 -3.58 10.46 -7.61
C ALA A 95 -3.28 10.25 -6.13
N TYR A 96 -2.01 10.08 -5.76
CA TYR A 96 -1.60 9.75 -4.41
C TYR A 96 -0.22 10.32 -4.08
N ILE A 97 0.03 10.54 -2.79
CA ILE A 97 1.33 11.06 -2.31
C ILE A 97 2.18 9.88 -1.85
N VAL A 98 3.37 9.74 -2.42
CA VAL A 98 4.36 8.72 -2.03
C VAL A 98 5.30 9.24 -0.93
N PRO A 99 6.13 8.38 -0.30
CA PRO A 99 7.17 8.84 0.62
C PRO A 99 8.02 9.96 -0.01
N ASN A 100 8.48 10.91 0.80
CA ASN A 100 9.14 12.16 0.37
C ASN A 100 8.22 13.26 -0.21
N LYS A 101 6.90 13.16 0.01
CA LYS A 101 5.93 14.20 -0.37
C LYS A 101 5.91 14.46 -1.88
N ILE A 102 6.06 13.42 -2.68
CA ILE A 102 5.94 13.49 -4.13
C ILE A 102 4.50 13.16 -4.51
N ILE A 103 3.89 13.95 -5.39
CA ILE A 103 2.62 13.59 -6.02
C ILE A 103 2.90 12.63 -7.18
N GLU A 104 2.31 11.44 -7.10
CA GLU A 104 2.25 10.50 -8.21
C GLU A 104 0.80 10.37 -8.68
N PHE A 105 0.64 10.05 -9.96
CA PHE A 105 -0.62 9.65 -10.53
C PHE A 105 -0.44 8.51 -11.53
N LYS A 106 -1.50 7.73 -11.71
CA LYS A 106 -1.57 6.70 -12.74
C LYS A 106 -2.94 6.67 -13.38
N LEU A 107 -2.98 6.33 -14.67
CA LEU A 107 -4.18 6.02 -15.41
C LEU A 107 -4.33 4.50 -15.47
N VAL A 108 -5.51 4.03 -15.12
CA VAL A 108 -5.86 2.60 -15.13
C VAL A 108 -7.06 2.44 -16.06
N ASP A 109 -7.01 1.47 -16.98
CA ASP A 109 -8.10 1.17 -17.89
C ASP A 109 -9.29 0.49 -17.18
N ALA A 110 -10.33 0.15 -17.94
CA ALA A 110 -11.52 -0.52 -17.41
C ALA A 110 -11.24 -1.95 -16.91
N GLN A 111 -10.14 -2.56 -17.35
CA GLN A 111 -9.69 -3.91 -17.01
C GLN A 111 -8.78 -3.92 -15.78
N GLY A 112 -8.36 -2.74 -15.29
CA GLY A 112 -7.45 -2.62 -14.16
C GLY A 112 -5.97 -2.57 -14.54
N VAL A 113 -5.63 -2.53 -15.84
CA VAL A 113 -4.26 -2.41 -16.33
C VAL A 113 -3.82 -0.96 -16.26
N THR A 114 -2.59 -0.73 -15.79
CA THR A 114 -2.01 0.62 -15.74
C THR A 114 -1.52 1.02 -17.12
N GLU A 115 -2.17 2.00 -17.75
CA GLU A 115 -1.77 2.54 -19.06
C GLU A 115 -0.73 3.65 -18.94
N LEU A 116 -0.73 4.39 -17.83
CA LEU A 116 0.20 5.50 -17.57
C LEU A 116 0.56 5.53 -16.10
N LYS A 117 1.82 5.82 -15.80
CA LYS A 117 2.30 6.13 -14.45
C LYS A 117 3.26 7.32 -14.51
N SER A 118 2.99 8.35 -13.71
CA SER A 118 3.87 9.51 -13.57
C SER A 118 5.23 9.14 -13.00
N ALA A 119 6.30 9.75 -13.49
CA ALA A 119 7.67 9.60 -12.97
C ALA A 119 8.33 10.95 -12.61
N GLU A 120 7.59 12.05 -12.70
CA GLU A 120 8.14 13.40 -12.79
C GLU A 120 8.64 13.92 -11.43
N GLY A 121 8.17 13.36 -10.31
CA GLY A 121 8.71 13.69 -9.00
C GLY A 121 8.23 15.04 -8.44
N ALA A 122 7.11 15.58 -8.93
CA ALA A 122 6.54 16.84 -8.46
C ALA A 122 6.28 16.81 -6.94
N SER A 123 6.63 17.88 -6.25
CA SER A 123 6.38 17.97 -4.81
C SER A 123 4.92 18.29 -4.52
N ALA A 124 4.31 17.45 -3.69
CA ALA A 124 2.96 17.61 -3.17
C ALA A 124 2.81 18.81 -2.21
N LEU A 125 3.91 19.47 -1.83
CA LEU A 125 3.88 20.72 -1.05
C LEU A 125 3.57 21.95 -1.93
N HIS A 126 3.81 21.85 -3.23
CA HIS A 126 3.44 22.88 -4.20
C HIS A 126 2.02 22.65 -4.71
N ARG A 127 1.41 23.69 -5.32
CA ARG A 127 0.12 23.50 -5.99
C ARG A 127 0.33 22.65 -7.23
N TRP A 128 -0.46 21.58 -7.32
CA TRP A 128 -0.52 20.69 -8.46
C TRP A 128 -1.97 20.48 -8.87
N THR A 129 -2.19 20.20 -10.15
CA THR A 129 -3.50 19.90 -10.70
C THR A 129 -3.38 18.94 -11.87
N LEU A 130 -4.31 18.00 -11.94
CA LEU A 130 -4.54 17.13 -13.10
C LEU A 130 -5.83 17.54 -13.79
N TYR A 131 -5.90 17.35 -15.11
CA TYR A 131 -7.14 17.50 -15.88
C TYR A 131 -7.21 16.43 -16.94
N TRP A 132 -8.27 15.61 -16.88
CA TRP A 132 -8.52 14.59 -17.88
C TRP A 132 -9.44 15.14 -18.96
N GLU A 133 -8.96 15.16 -20.20
CA GLU A 133 -9.75 15.55 -21.37
C GLU A 133 -10.22 14.30 -22.12
N ALA A 134 -11.49 13.94 -21.94
CA ALA A 134 -12.03 12.67 -22.44
C ALA A 134 -12.08 12.64 -23.98
N LYS A 135 -12.33 13.79 -24.63
CA LYS A 135 -12.45 13.90 -26.09
C LYS A 135 -11.15 13.54 -26.82
N THR A 136 -10.01 13.91 -26.26
CA THR A 136 -8.68 13.74 -26.88
C THR A 136 -7.85 12.65 -26.19
N ASN A 137 -8.38 12.03 -25.13
CA ASN A 137 -7.68 11.08 -24.25
C ASN A 137 -6.36 11.65 -23.71
N ARG A 138 -6.35 12.94 -23.36
CA ARG A 138 -5.17 13.62 -22.83
C ARG A 138 -5.28 13.85 -21.33
N LEU A 139 -4.16 13.63 -20.65
CA LEU A 139 -4.03 13.95 -19.24
C LEU A 139 -3.07 15.12 -19.08
N TRP A 140 -3.62 16.27 -18.70
CA TRP A 140 -2.86 17.47 -18.43
C TRP A 140 -2.42 17.48 -16.97
N PHE A 141 -1.17 17.82 -16.72
CA PHE A 141 -0.61 17.96 -15.38
C PHE A 141 0.11 19.30 -15.25
N GLN A 142 -0.23 20.04 -14.20
CA GLN A 142 0.44 21.26 -13.82
C GLN A 142 0.96 21.11 -12.40
N SER A 143 2.22 21.48 -12.18
CA SER A 143 2.77 21.70 -10.85
C SER A 143 3.54 23.01 -10.80
N SER A 144 3.54 23.68 -9.67
CA SER A 144 4.18 25.01 -9.55
C SER A 144 5.71 24.93 -9.55
N ASP A 145 6.28 23.79 -9.15
CA ASP A 145 7.73 23.53 -9.11
C ASP A 145 8.25 22.89 -10.41
N MET A 146 7.41 22.14 -11.13
CA MET A 146 7.79 21.46 -12.37
C MET A 146 7.34 22.17 -13.64
N GLY A 147 6.23 22.90 -13.60
CA GLY A 147 5.58 23.47 -14.79
C GLY A 147 4.44 22.59 -15.31
N THR A 148 4.14 22.72 -16.60
CA THR A 148 2.99 22.06 -17.24
C THR A 148 3.44 21.00 -18.24
N THR A 149 2.86 19.81 -18.11
CA THR A 149 3.04 18.68 -19.02
C THR A 149 1.68 18.18 -19.50
N VAL A 150 1.69 17.48 -20.62
CA VAL A 150 0.55 16.75 -21.15
C VAL A 150 0.98 15.35 -21.52
N TRP A 151 0.13 14.39 -21.21
CA TRP A 151 0.28 13.01 -21.66
C TRP A 151 -0.74 12.73 -22.77
N SER A 152 -0.27 12.17 -23.88
CA SER A 152 -1.13 11.77 -24.99
C SER A 152 -0.67 10.43 -25.58
N LYS A 153 -1.58 9.68 -26.20
CA LYS A 153 -1.22 8.43 -26.87
C LYS A 153 -0.43 8.73 -28.15
N ASP A 154 0.70 8.05 -28.32
CA ASP A 154 1.52 8.11 -29.52
C ASP A 154 0.93 7.25 -30.65
N SER A 155 1.65 7.10 -31.76
CA SER A 155 1.21 6.25 -32.89
C SER A 155 1.12 4.76 -32.56
N ASN A 156 1.78 4.31 -31.49
CA ASN A 156 1.75 2.92 -31.02
C ASN A 156 0.61 2.67 -30.02
N GLY A 157 -0.06 3.74 -29.58
CA GLY A 157 -1.13 3.67 -28.58
C GLY A 157 -0.63 3.80 -27.13
N ASP A 158 0.66 4.05 -26.94
CA ASP A 158 1.27 4.22 -25.62
C ASP A 158 1.26 5.68 -25.20
N TYR A 159 1.11 5.92 -23.90
CA TYR A 159 1.14 7.28 -23.37
C TYR A 159 2.57 7.84 -23.34
N ALA A 160 2.75 8.99 -23.99
CA ALA A 160 3.99 9.77 -23.97
C ALA A 160 3.76 11.13 -23.30
N MET A 161 4.73 11.54 -22.48
CA MET A 161 4.73 12.83 -21.81
C MET A 161 5.41 13.89 -22.69
N GLU A 162 4.76 15.05 -22.82
CA GLU A 162 5.33 16.24 -23.45
C GLU A 162 5.29 17.44 -22.51
N TRP A 163 6.43 18.14 -22.41
CA TRP A 163 6.50 19.45 -21.78
C TRP A 163 5.82 20.49 -22.67
N VAL A 164 4.88 21.25 -22.12
CA VAL A 164 4.12 22.24 -22.89
C VAL A 164 5.02 23.40 -23.32
N GLY A 165 5.74 24.03 -22.38
CA GLY A 165 6.67 25.13 -22.66
C GLY A 165 6.10 26.18 -23.62
N ASN A 166 6.86 26.55 -24.66
CA ASN A 166 6.40 27.46 -25.71
C ASN A 166 5.90 26.74 -26.98
N ARG A 167 5.44 25.49 -26.88
CA ARG A 167 4.97 24.71 -28.03
C ARG A 167 3.57 25.20 -28.45
N LEU A 168 3.53 26.09 -29.45
CA LEU A 168 2.32 26.73 -29.98
C LEU A 168 1.14 25.75 -30.14
N LYS A 169 1.38 24.60 -30.80
CA LYS A 169 0.35 23.60 -31.08
C LYS A 169 -0.32 23.07 -29.81
N ILE A 170 0.48 22.66 -28.81
CA ILE A 170 -0.04 22.09 -27.56
C ILE A 170 -0.80 23.16 -26.78
N VAL A 171 -0.27 24.38 -26.72
CA VAL A 171 -0.92 25.50 -26.03
C VAL A 171 -2.26 25.83 -26.68
N SER A 172 -2.35 25.84 -28.02
CA SER A 172 -3.61 26.10 -28.74
C SER A 172 -4.68 25.03 -28.52
N GLU A 173 -4.27 23.79 -28.25
CA GLU A 173 -5.15 22.65 -27.98
C GLU A 173 -5.51 22.53 -26.49
N MET A 174 -5.00 23.42 -25.63
CA MET A 174 -5.24 23.34 -24.18
C MET A 174 -6.70 23.68 -23.83
N PRO A 175 -7.37 22.82 -23.03
CA PRO A 175 -8.70 23.09 -22.50
C PRO A 175 -8.76 24.41 -21.74
N GLU A 176 -9.81 25.20 -21.97
CA GLU A 176 -9.96 26.51 -21.31
C GLU A 176 -10.04 26.38 -19.79
N VAL A 177 -10.72 25.35 -19.28
CA VAL A 177 -10.80 25.05 -17.84
C VAL A 177 -9.41 24.87 -17.24
N PHE A 178 -8.53 24.13 -17.91
CA PHE A 178 -7.16 23.92 -17.45
C PHE A 178 -6.29 25.15 -17.62
N PHE A 179 -6.45 25.92 -18.71
CA PHE A 179 -5.74 27.18 -18.89
C PHE A 179 -6.04 28.20 -17.77
N ASN A 180 -7.31 28.27 -17.35
CA ASN A 180 -7.76 29.23 -16.35
C ASN A 180 -7.22 28.96 -14.93
N ILE A 181 -6.65 27.78 -14.66
CA ILE A 181 -5.99 27.48 -13.38
C ILE A 181 -4.49 27.78 -13.36
N LEU A 182 -3.89 28.06 -14.52
CA LEU A 182 -2.47 28.37 -14.62
C LEU A 182 -2.15 29.70 -13.91
N SER A 183 -0.86 29.92 -13.62
CA SER A 183 -0.43 31.20 -13.05
C SER A 183 -0.75 32.36 -14.01
N SER A 184 -1.01 33.55 -13.47
CA SER A 184 -1.29 34.74 -14.29
C SER A 184 -0.14 35.11 -15.24
N GLY A 185 1.10 34.80 -14.88
CA GLY A 185 2.27 34.92 -15.76
C GLY A 185 2.17 33.98 -16.95
N THR A 186 1.97 32.67 -16.69
CA THR A 186 1.80 31.67 -17.74
C THR A 186 0.62 31.99 -18.65
N GLN A 187 -0.52 32.41 -18.09
CA GLN A 187 -1.68 32.82 -18.87
C GLN A 187 -1.37 34.01 -19.78
N ARG A 188 -0.65 35.02 -19.28
CA ARG A 188 -0.23 36.18 -20.08
C ARG A 188 0.68 35.77 -21.24
N ASP A 189 1.65 34.91 -20.97
CA ASP A 189 2.63 34.48 -21.97
C ASP A 189 2.00 33.59 -23.05
N TRP A 190 1.02 32.77 -22.66
CA TRP A 190 0.40 31.78 -23.55
C TRP A 190 -0.90 32.22 -24.19
N ALA A 191 -1.56 33.27 -23.70
CA ALA A 191 -2.79 33.80 -24.31
C ALA A 191 -2.62 34.15 -25.81
N PRO A 192 -1.50 34.75 -26.27
CA PRO A 192 -1.28 34.98 -27.70
C PRO A 192 -1.18 33.68 -28.52
N LEU A 193 -0.64 32.62 -27.94
CA LEU A 193 -0.44 31.31 -28.57
C LEU A 193 -1.74 30.51 -28.74
N ARG A 194 -2.79 30.85 -27.97
CA ARG A 194 -4.11 30.19 -28.04
C ARG A 194 -5.03 30.73 -29.12
N LYS A 195 -4.72 31.90 -29.70
CA LYS A 195 -5.56 32.45 -30.77
C LYS A 195 -5.40 31.57 -32.02
N PRO A 196 -6.50 31.23 -32.73
CA PRO A 196 -6.36 30.62 -34.04
C PRO A 196 -5.49 31.53 -34.90
N ALA A 197 -4.51 30.96 -35.59
CA ALA A 197 -3.78 31.69 -36.63
C ALA A 197 -4.84 32.29 -37.59
N PRO A 198 -4.73 33.59 -37.95
CA PRO A 198 -5.64 34.21 -38.90
C PRO A 198 -5.63 33.48 -40.25
#